data_AF-A0A7V5K6V7-F1
#
_entry.id   AF-A0A7V5K6V7-F1
#
_cell.length_a   1.000
_cell.length_b   1.000
_cell.length_c   1.000
_cell.angle_alpha   90.00
_cell.angle_beta   90.00
_cell.angle_gamma   90.00
#
_symmetry.space_group_name_H-M   'P 1'
#
loop_
_entity.id
_entity.type
_entity.pdbx_description
1 polymer ?
#
loop_
_entity_poly.entity_id
_entity_poly.type
_entity_poly.pdbx_seq_one_letter_code
_entity_poly.pdbx_strand_id
1 'polypeptide(L)'
;MLFRDSFLRFGCHPGVPCFTKCCRDVNIFLGPYDIVRLRKSLGISSGEFLARYTLSLVPDSTGFPLVLLKMGEDRERACPLLGPGGCSVYHDRPWSCRM
;
A
#
# COMPACT_ATOMS: atom_id res chain seq x y z
N MET A 1 -25.08 -11.75 15.61
CA MET A 1 -25.10 -10.64 16.57
C MET A 1 -23.76 -10.66 17.30
N LEU A 2 -22.95 -9.60 17.21
CA LEU A 2 -21.68 -9.50 17.94
C LEU A 2 -21.94 -8.86 19.30
N PHE A 3 -21.54 -9.54 20.37
CA PHE A 3 -21.60 -9.04 21.75
C PHE A 3 -20.29 -8.36 22.14
N ARG A 4 -20.27 -7.67 23.30
CA ARG A 4 -19.12 -6.91 23.79
C ARG A 4 -17.83 -7.75 23.91
N ASP A 5 -17.96 -9.03 24.25
CA ASP A 5 -16.84 -9.97 24.40
C ASP A 5 -16.60 -10.84 23.15
N SER A 6 -17.22 -10.49 22.01
CA SER A 6 -17.02 -11.21 20.76
C SER A 6 -15.66 -10.88 20.14
N PHE A 7 -14.93 -11.91 19.72
CA PHE A 7 -13.67 -11.75 19.02
C PHE A 7 -13.92 -11.61 17.51
N LEU A 8 -13.43 -10.52 16.93
CA LEU A 8 -13.36 -10.36 15.48
C LEU A 8 -12.02 -10.90 14.98
N ARG A 9 -12.07 -11.93 14.12
CA ARG A 9 -10.89 -12.44 13.41
C ARG A 9 -10.86 -11.85 12.01
N PHE A 10 -9.97 -10.91 11.78
CA PHE A 10 -9.73 -10.39 10.44
C PHE A 10 -9.06 -11.47 9.57
N GLY A 11 -9.54 -11.65 8.34
CA GLY A 11 -9.04 -12.67 7.41
C GLY A 11 -8.98 -12.15 5.98
N CYS A 12 -7.82 -11.67 5.54
CA CYS A 12 -7.56 -11.40 4.12
C CYS A 12 -6.84 -12.61 3.51
N HIS A 13 -7.53 -13.34 2.64
CA HIS A 13 -7.02 -14.54 1.98
C HIS A 13 -7.78 -14.81 0.67
N PRO A 14 -7.28 -15.67 -0.24
CA PRO A 14 -7.93 -15.94 -1.53
C PRO A 14 -9.38 -16.44 -1.49
N GLY A 15 -9.85 -16.89 -0.32
CA GLY A 15 -11.20 -17.42 -0.14
C GLY A 15 -12.28 -16.36 0.11
N VAL A 16 -11.92 -15.08 0.26
CA VAL A 16 -12.91 -14.00 0.45
C VAL A 16 -13.12 -13.18 -0.82
N PRO A 17 -14.35 -12.70 -1.08
CA PRO A 17 -14.69 -12.01 -2.33
C PRO A 17 -14.00 -10.64 -2.50
N CYS A 18 -13.40 -10.10 -1.43
CA CYS A 18 -12.66 -8.85 -1.46
C CYS A 18 -11.15 -9.03 -1.67
N PHE A 19 -10.64 -10.27 -1.77
CA PHE A 19 -9.22 -10.51 -1.90
C PHE A 19 -8.62 -9.77 -3.10
N THR A 20 -7.53 -9.02 -2.87
CA THR A 20 -6.84 -8.13 -3.83
C THR A 20 -7.62 -6.94 -4.39
N LYS A 21 -8.91 -6.78 -4.06
CA LYS A 21 -9.72 -5.65 -4.58
C LYS A 21 -9.21 -4.29 -4.10
N CYS A 22 -8.70 -4.20 -2.88
CA CYS A 22 -8.11 -2.95 -2.35
C CYS A 22 -6.76 -2.57 -2.99
N CYS A 23 -6.15 -3.47 -3.78
CA CYS A 23 -4.85 -3.23 -4.42
C CYS A 23 -4.98 -2.67 -5.85
N ARG A 24 -6.13 -2.09 -6.22
CA ARG A 24 -6.43 -1.61 -7.57
C ARG A 24 -7.12 -0.25 -7.50
N ASP A 25 -6.70 0.69 -8.35
CA ASP A 25 -7.27 2.04 -8.50
C ASP A 25 -7.49 2.80 -7.18
N VAL A 26 -6.44 2.92 -6.37
CA VAL A 26 -6.46 3.65 -5.09
C VAL A 26 -5.29 4.62 -4.97
N ASN A 27 -5.48 5.70 -4.21
CA ASN A 27 -4.41 6.64 -3.84
C ASN A 27 -3.82 6.24 -2.49
N ILE A 28 -2.56 5.77 -2.50
CA ILE A 28 -1.84 5.37 -1.29
C ILE A 28 -0.81 6.46 -0.96
N PHE A 29 -1.12 7.29 0.02
CA PHE A 29 -0.14 8.22 0.60
C PHE A 29 0.82 7.45 1.50
N LEU A 30 2.10 7.78 1.40
CA LEU A 30 3.19 7.13 2.14
C LEU A 30 3.82 8.13 3.10
N GLY A 31 3.76 7.82 4.39
CA GLY A 31 4.56 8.51 5.38
C GLY A 31 6.03 8.06 5.33
N PRO A 32 6.95 8.82 5.96
CA PRO A 32 8.35 8.43 6.03
C PRO A 32 8.58 7.02 6.59
N TYR A 33 7.78 6.61 7.58
CA TYR A 33 7.87 5.27 8.16
C TYR A 33 7.43 4.17 7.19
N ASP A 34 6.36 4.40 6.41
CA ASP A 34 5.92 3.48 5.37
C ASP A 34 7.03 3.25 4.34
N ILE A 35 7.70 4.33 3.91
CA ILE A 35 8.83 4.27 2.96
C ILE A 35 9.96 3.41 3.51
N VAL A 36 10.35 3.62 4.77
CA VAL A 36 11.42 2.83 5.41
C VAL A 36 11.04 1.35 5.52
N ARG A 37 9.78 1.02 5.83
CA ARG A 37 9.33 -0.37 5.90
C ARG A 37 9.29 -1.03 4.53
N LEU A 38 8.69 -0.36 3.55
CA LEU A 38 8.52 -0.91 2.20
C LEU A 38 9.86 -1.13 1.51
N ARG A 39 10.80 -0.16 1.57
CA ARG A 39 12.13 -0.36 0.99
C ARG A 39 12.87 -1.55 1.62
N LYS A 40 12.70 -1.77 2.93
CA LYS A 40 13.34 -2.87 3.66
C LYS A 40 12.74 -4.21 3.27
N SER A 41 11.41 -4.27 3.17
CA SER A 41 10.67 -5.44 2.69
C SER A 41 11.10 -5.84 1.28
N LEU A 42 11.34 -4.84 0.41
CA LEU A 42 11.79 -5.04 -0.97
C LEU A 42 13.31 -5.24 -1.12
N GLY A 43 14.10 -5.06 -0.05
CA GLY A 43 15.56 -5.20 -0.09
C GLY A 43 16.29 -4.13 -0.90
N ILE A 44 15.71 -2.94 -1.09
CA ILE A 44 16.27 -1.86 -1.92
C ILE A 44 16.58 -0.60 -1.11
N SER A 45 17.37 0.29 -1.72
CA SER A 45 17.69 1.59 -1.14
C SER A 45 16.47 2.53 -1.11
N SER A 46 16.49 3.53 -0.24
CA SER A 46 15.42 4.56 -0.21
C SER A 46 15.31 5.30 -1.53
N GLY A 47 16.45 5.67 -2.14
CA GLY A 47 16.46 6.41 -3.41
C GLY A 47 15.87 5.59 -4.55
N GLU A 48 16.21 4.30 -4.63
CA GLU A 48 15.63 3.38 -5.60
C GLU A 48 14.12 3.17 -5.37
N PHE A 49 13.68 3.04 -4.11
CA PHE A 49 12.27 2.93 -3.79
C PHE A 49 11.49 4.17 -4.25
N LEU A 50 11.97 5.36 -3.90
CA LEU A 50 11.34 6.62 -4.26
C LEU A 50 11.26 6.78 -5.79
N ALA A 51 12.35 6.49 -6.50
CA ALA A 51 12.41 6.63 -7.96
C ALA A 51 11.50 5.63 -8.70
N ARG A 52 11.40 4.38 -8.24
CA ARG A 52 10.66 3.32 -8.95
C ARG A 52 9.20 3.21 -8.55
N TYR A 53 8.90 3.40 -7.27
CA TYR A 53 7.61 3.05 -6.69
C TYR A 53 6.79 4.24 -6.22
N THR A 54 7.27 5.48 -6.36
CA THR A 54 6.54 6.65 -5.84
C THR A 54 6.34 7.76 -6.86
N LEU A 55 5.31 8.56 -6.61
CA LEU A 55 5.09 9.87 -7.22
C LEU A 55 5.21 10.91 -6.10
N SER A 56 5.97 11.97 -6.32
CA SER A 56 6.14 13.06 -5.37
C SER A 56 5.47 14.32 -5.90
N LEU A 57 4.57 14.90 -5.10
CA LEU A 57 3.86 16.14 -5.41
C LEU A 57 4.23 17.17 -4.33
N VAL A 58 4.62 18.37 -4.73
CA VAL A 58 4.89 19.47 -3.79
C VAL A 58 3.83 20.53 -4.03
N PRO A 59 2.79 20.62 -3.20
CA PRO A 59 1.76 21.65 -3.37
C PRO A 59 2.34 23.04 -3.08
N ASP A 60 2.06 24.01 -3.96
CA ASP A 60 2.52 25.40 -3.79
C ASP A 60 2.02 26.03 -2.49
N SER A 61 0.86 25.59 -2.00
CA SER A 61 0.23 26.13 -0.79
C SER A 61 0.96 25.75 0.51
N THR A 62 1.63 24.60 0.56
CA THR A 62 2.28 24.11 1.79
C THR A 62 3.79 23.97 1.64
N GLY A 63 4.30 23.77 0.42
CA GLY A 63 5.70 23.45 0.17
C GLY A 63 6.14 22.07 0.67
N PHE A 64 5.24 21.29 1.26
CA PHE A 64 5.56 19.98 1.83
C PHE A 64 5.33 18.85 0.81
N PRO A 65 6.32 17.96 0.61
CA PRO A 65 6.18 16.86 -0.35
C PRO A 65 5.15 15.84 0.13
N LEU A 66 4.17 15.57 -0.72
CA LEU A 66 3.28 14.42 -0.64
C LEU A 66 3.86 13.30 -1.49
N VAL A 67 4.12 12.15 -0.86
CA VAL A 67 4.62 10.96 -1.53
C VAL A 67 3.49 9.95 -1.65
N LEU A 68 3.20 9.54 -2.89
CA LEU A 68 2.19 8.55 -3.20
C LEU A 68 2.85 7.30 -3.78
N LEU A 69 2.28 6.12 -3.55
CA LEU A 69 2.66 4.93 -4.28
C LEU A 69 2.26 5.09 -5.76
N LYS A 70 3.20 4.86 -6.67
CA LYS A 70 2.96 4.89 -8.11
C LYS A 70 2.19 3.62 -8.52
N MET A 71 0.90 3.77 -8.79
CA MET A 71 0.07 2.67 -9.30
C MET A 71 0.43 2.32 -10.76
N GLY A 72 0.08 1.10 -11.19
CA GLY A 72 0.30 0.65 -12.56
C GLY A 72 -0.47 1.48 -13.60
N GLU A 73 0.03 1.48 -14.84
CA GLU A 73 -0.59 2.20 -15.97
C GLU A 73 -1.64 1.34 -16.71
N ASP A 74 -1.83 0.09 -16.27
CA ASP A 74 -2.88 -0.77 -16.80
C ASP A 74 -4.29 -0.25 -16.47
N ARG A 75 -5.30 -0.82 -17.12
CA ARG A 75 -6.70 -0.40 -16.96
C ARG A 75 -7.20 -0.53 -15.51
N GLU A 76 -6.67 -1.47 -14.75
CA GLU A 76 -7.07 -1.72 -13.36
C GLU A 76 -6.26 -0.90 -12.36
N ARG A 77 -5.22 -0.20 -12.83
CA ARG A 77 -4.25 0.53 -12.03
C ARG A 77 -3.79 -0.30 -10.84
N ALA A 78 -3.31 -1.50 -11.14
CA ALA A 78 -2.90 -2.44 -10.09
C ALA A 78 -1.70 -1.89 -9.29
N CYS A 79 -1.70 -2.15 -7.99
CA CYS A 79 -0.57 -1.85 -7.12
C CYS A 79 0.67 -2.63 -7.61
N PRO A 80 1.84 -2.00 -7.77
CA PRO A 80 3.05 -2.68 -8.26
C PRO A 80 3.58 -3.75 -7.29
N LEU A 81 3.07 -3.77 -6.05
CA LEU A 81 3.41 -4.75 -5.02
C LEU A 81 2.41 -5.92 -4.98
N LEU A 82 1.44 -5.95 -5.89
CA LEU A 82 0.50 -7.06 -6.02
C LEU A 82 1.12 -8.15 -6.91
N GLY A 83 1.31 -9.35 -6.34
CA GLY A 83 1.73 -10.54 -7.08
C GLY A 83 0.60 -11.56 -7.27
N PRO A 84 0.87 -12.69 -7.95
CA PRO A 84 -0.14 -13.75 -8.17
C PRO A 84 -0.75 -14.31 -6.88
N GLY A 85 0.02 -14.32 -5.78
CA GLY A 85 -0.43 -14.79 -4.47
C GLY A 85 -1.04 -13.71 -3.57
N GLY A 86 -1.23 -12.48 -4.06
CA GLY A 86 -1.66 -11.33 -3.26
C GLY A 86 -0.54 -10.31 -3.03
N CYS A 87 -0.69 -9.45 -2.03
CA CYS A 87 0.25 -8.38 -1.74
C CYS A 87 1.60 -8.96 -1.26
N SER A 88 2.69 -8.68 -1.99
CA SER A 88 4.03 -9.22 -1.68
C SER A 88 4.62 -8.64 -0.39
N VAL A 89 4.16 -7.45 0.01
CA VAL A 89 4.59 -6.75 1.25
C VAL A 89 3.52 -6.80 2.34
N TYR A 90 2.65 -7.82 2.35
CA TYR A 90 1.45 -7.83 3.20
C TYR A 90 1.72 -7.54 4.69
N HIS A 91 2.81 -8.06 5.27
CA HIS A 91 3.18 -7.78 6.67
C HIS A 91 3.73 -6.36 6.88
N ASP A 92 4.33 -5.78 5.86
CA ASP A 92 4.91 -4.43 5.81
C ASP A 92 4.00 -3.38 5.17
N ARG A 93 2.75 -3.75 4.90
CA ARG A 93 1.76 -2.88 4.26
C ARG A 93 1.68 -1.52 4.97
N PRO A 94 1.61 -0.42 4.19
CA PRO A 94 1.60 0.94 4.74
C PRO A 94 0.32 1.18 5.53
N TRP A 95 0.29 2.22 6.35
CA TRP A 95 -0.89 2.59 7.14
C TRP A 95 -2.17 2.64 6.29
N SER A 96 -2.11 3.27 5.11
CA SER A 96 -3.23 3.39 4.17
C SER A 96 -3.84 2.04 3.75
N CYS A 97 -3.06 0.96 3.76
CA CYS A 97 -3.52 -0.39 3.39
C CYS A 97 -3.95 -1.25 4.60
N ARG A 98 -4.04 -0.66 5.79
CA ARG A 98 -4.50 -1.34 7.03
C ARG A 98 -5.92 -0.98 7.42
N MET A 99 -6.53 0.00 6.75
CA MET A 99 -7.89 0.48 6.96
C MET A 99 -8.93 -0.39 6.24
#